data_AF-A0A090VRB4-F1
#
_entry.id   AF-A0A090VRB4-F1
#
_cell.length_a   1.000
_cell.length_b   1.000
_cell.length_c   1.000
_cell.angle_alpha   90.00
_cell.angle_beta   90.00
_cell.angle_gamma   90.00
#
_symmetry.space_group_name_H-M   'P 1'
#
loop_
_entity.id
_entity.type
_entity.pdbx_description
1 polymer ?
#
loop_
_entity_poly.entity_id
_entity_poly.type
_entity_poly.pdbx_seq_one_letter_code
_entity_poly.pdbx_strand_id
1 'polypeptide(L)'
;MLQGYRYTYELYKYLEDGNYNRFLSSYWLKRPFLTESDKQRLLVKIIEGCYNDKDYKIYKSVFYPFIFDNVNFNFSVDDWVPNFLSLIIDKAPYKNLFHFFIRKGADINYVGDLYENDEYTYEKEQESYEVPISRFETCLDFVQKKLDYLMSEDCVYGEGETSNVVRDENDKIISTTITFKDVSEQDEYHSDLIKTIRLKDFIISLGGKTYEELKCL
;
A
#
# COMPACT_ATOMS: atom_id res chain seq x y z
N MET A 1 -15.49 -20.72 10.99
CA MET A 1 -14.98 -19.33 11.06
C MET A 1 -13.67 -19.20 11.85
N LEU A 2 -13.56 -19.68 13.09
CA LEU A 2 -12.34 -19.49 13.93
C LEU A 2 -11.05 -20.18 13.41
N GLN A 3 -11.17 -21.27 12.66
CA GLN A 3 -10.01 -22.04 12.19
C GLN A 3 -9.24 -21.34 11.07
N GLY A 4 -9.95 -20.76 10.08
CA GLY A 4 -9.33 -19.98 8.99
C GLY A 4 -8.58 -18.77 9.54
N TYR A 5 -9.21 -18.02 10.45
CA TYR A 5 -8.59 -16.87 11.13
C TYR A 5 -7.31 -17.24 11.90
N ARG A 6 -7.34 -18.36 12.64
CA ARG A 6 -6.14 -18.85 13.34
C ARG A 6 -5.01 -19.20 12.36
N TYR A 7 -5.34 -19.82 11.24
CA TYR A 7 -4.35 -20.21 10.23
C TYR A 7 -3.78 -19.02 9.48
N THR A 8 -4.59 -18.04 9.11
CA THR A 8 -4.09 -16.81 8.47
C THR A 8 -3.18 -16.03 9.42
N TYR A 9 -3.52 -15.95 10.71
CA TYR A 9 -2.65 -15.34 11.72
C TYR A 9 -1.30 -16.07 11.85
N GLU A 10 -1.31 -17.40 11.95
CA GLU A 10 -0.07 -18.20 12.05
C GLU A 10 0.81 -18.04 10.80
N LEU A 11 0.21 -18.04 9.61
CA LEU A 11 0.92 -17.82 8.35
C LEU A 11 1.54 -16.42 8.30
N TYR A 12 0.78 -15.40 8.68
CA TYR A 12 1.28 -14.02 8.75
C TYR A 12 2.47 -13.90 9.72
N LYS A 13 2.40 -14.50 10.91
CA LYS A 13 3.50 -14.48 11.88
C LYS A 13 4.81 -15.04 11.32
N TYR A 14 4.75 -16.09 10.50
CA TYR A 14 5.98 -16.60 9.86
C TYR A 14 6.63 -15.59 8.92
N LEU A 15 5.86 -14.73 8.26
CA LEU A 15 6.41 -13.67 7.40
C LEU A 15 6.94 -12.50 8.22
N GLU A 16 6.25 -12.12 9.29
CA GLU A 16 6.73 -11.09 10.24
C GLU A 16 8.07 -11.49 10.88
N ASP A 17 8.26 -12.78 11.18
CA ASP A 17 9.53 -13.34 11.67
C ASP A 17 10.60 -13.54 10.57
N GLY A 18 10.32 -13.15 9.32
CA GLY A 18 11.24 -13.33 8.17
C GLY A 18 11.42 -14.79 7.72
N ASN A 19 10.56 -15.72 8.15
CA ASN A 19 10.66 -17.14 7.86
C ASN A 19 9.82 -17.57 6.65
N TYR A 20 10.24 -17.11 5.47
CA TYR A 20 9.54 -17.34 4.19
C TYR A 20 9.35 -18.83 3.86
N ASN A 21 10.34 -19.68 4.17
CA ASN A 21 10.24 -21.12 3.92
C ASN A 21 9.18 -21.78 4.81
N ARG A 22 9.06 -21.33 6.07
CA ARG A 22 8.03 -21.81 6.98
C ARG A 22 6.65 -21.34 6.55
N PHE A 23 6.52 -20.11 6.07
CA PHE A 23 5.29 -19.63 5.44
C PHE A 23 4.87 -20.55 4.28
N LEU A 24 5.76 -20.78 3.29
CA LEU A 24 5.43 -21.56 2.10
C LEU A 24 5.02 -23.00 2.45
N SER A 25 5.82 -23.68 3.26
CA SER A 25 5.49 -25.06 3.68
C SER A 25 4.19 -25.14 4.48
N SER A 26 3.94 -24.18 5.38
CA SER A 26 2.72 -24.15 6.19
C SER A 26 1.49 -23.76 5.38
N TYR A 27 1.64 -22.88 4.38
CA TYR A 27 0.54 -22.48 3.49
C TYR A 27 -0.03 -23.70 2.79
N TRP A 28 0.82 -24.53 2.17
CA TRP A 28 0.37 -25.71 1.44
C TRP A 28 -0.39 -26.71 2.32
N LEU A 29 0.01 -26.86 3.59
CA LEU A 29 -0.69 -27.71 4.55
C LEU A 29 -2.04 -27.13 4.98
N LYS A 30 -2.15 -25.81 5.09
CA LYS A 30 -3.34 -25.12 5.60
C LYS A 30 -4.32 -24.69 4.50
N ARG A 31 -3.88 -24.60 3.23
CA ARG A 31 -4.68 -24.16 2.09
C ARG A 31 -6.08 -24.82 2.00
N PRO A 32 -6.26 -26.14 2.27
CA PRO A 32 -7.57 -26.77 2.12
C PRO A 32 -8.61 -26.25 3.13
N PHE A 33 -8.16 -25.56 4.17
CA PHE A 33 -8.99 -25.01 5.24
C PHE A 33 -9.18 -23.49 5.13
N LEU A 34 -8.60 -22.86 4.10
CA LEU A 34 -8.72 -21.42 3.87
C LEU A 34 -9.80 -21.15 2.82
N THR A 35 -10.78 -20.32 3.19
CA THR A 35 -11.76 -19.79 2.24
C THR A 35 -11.12 -18.73 1.33
N GLU A 36 -11.83 -18.32 0.29
CA GLU A 36 -11.39 -17.22 -0.58
C GLU A 36 -11.12 -15.94 0.23
N SER A 37 -12.08 -15.55 1.08
CA SER A 37 -11.96 -14.39 1.97
C SER A 37 -10.76 -14.51 2.93
N ASP A 38 -10.48 -15.70 3.46
CA ASP A 38 -9.29 -15.91 4.31
C ASP A 38 -7.99 -15.64 3.53
N LYS A 39 -7.93 -16.08 2.27
CA LYS A 39 -6.76 -15.88 1.39
C LYS A 39 -6.61 -14.42 1.00
N GLN A 40 -7.69 -13.75 0.63
CA GLN A 40 -7.70 -12.32 0.31
C GLN A 40 -7.26 -11.47 1.51
N ARG A 41 -7.81 -11.75 2.71
CA ARG A 41 -7.40 -11.08 3.95
C ARG A 41 -5.93 -11.33 4.30
N LEU A 42 -5.43 -12.55 4.10
CA LEU A 42 -4.01 -12.84 4.30
C LEU A 42 -3.15 -12.06 3.29
N LEU A 43 -3.57 -11.99 2.02
CA LEU A 43 -2.87 -11.23 0.99
C LEU A 43 -2.78 -9.74 1.34
N VAL A 44 -3.89 -9.14 1.79
CA VAL A 44 -3.94 -7.75 2.29
C VAL A 44 -2.92 -7.54 3.40
N LYS A 45 -2.95 -8.39 4.44
CA LYS A 45 -2.01 -8.29 5.57
C LYS A 45 -0.54 -8.41 5.16
N ILE A 46 -0.22 -9.26 4.17
CA ILE A 46 1.14 -9.40 3.68
C ILE A 46 1.61 -8.10 3.02
N ILE A 47 0.75 -7.46 2.21
CA ILE A 47 1.06 -6.19 1.55
C ILE A 47 1.21 -5.06 2.57
N GLU A 48 0.34 -4.99 3.57
CA GLU A 48 0.34 -3.95 4.60
C GLU A 48 1.52 -4.06 5.58
N GLY A 49 1.82 -5.26 6.04
CA GLY A 49 2.66 -5.46 7.22
C GLY A 49 4.01 -6.13 6.98
N CYS A 50 4.20 -6.78 5.83
CA CYS A 50 5.43 -7.56 5.58
C CYS A 50 6.17 -7.14 4.32
N TYR A 51 5.45 -6.76 3.25
CA TYR A 51 6.05 -6.53 1.94
C TYR A 51 7.20 -5.51 1.98
N ASN A 52 8.30 -5.86 1.33
CA ASN A 52 9.46 -5.01 1.16
C ASN A 52 9.95 -5.08 -0.28
N ASP A 53 10.05 -3.93 -0.95
CA ASP A 53 10.52 -3.87 -2.34
C ASP A 53 11.96 -4.34 -2.52
N LYS A 54 12.82 -4.16 -1.50
CA LYS A 54 14.20 -4.69 -1.52
C LYS A 54 14.22 -6.21 -1.66
N ASP A 55 13.18 -6.88 -1.17
CA ASP A 55 13.01 -8.33 -1.18
C ASP A 55 11.97 -8.79 -2.22
N TYR A 56 11.70 -7.98 -3.25
CA TYR A 56 10.69 -8.27 -4.27
C TYR A 56 10.78 -9.70 -4.85
N LYS A 57 12.00 -10.21 -5.08
CA LYS A 57 12.21 -11.59 -5.58
C LYS A 57 11.67 -12.65 -4.62
N ILE A 58 11.84 -12.46 -3.31
CA ILE A 58 11.30 -13.35 -2.28
C ILE A 58 9.79 -13.22 -2.25
N TYR A 59 9.26 -12.00 -2.27
CA TYR A 59 7.83 -11.76 -2.21
C TYR A 59 7.07 -12.30 -3.41
N LYS A 60 7.65 -12.32 -4.62
CA LYS A 60 7.07 -13.07 -5.74
C LYS A 60 6.81 -14.53 -5.40
N SER A 61 7.72 -15.17 -4.67
CA SER A 61 7.55 -16.54 -4.18
C SER A 61 6.46 -16.67 -3.14
N VAL A 62 6.34 -15.68 -2.25
CA VAL A 62 5.25 -15.58 -1.26
C VAL A 62 3.88 -15.41 -1.93
N PHE A 63 3.79 -14.73 -3.07
CA PHE A 63 2.53 -14.51 -3.78
C PHE A 63 2.11 -15.67 -4.71
N TYR A 64 3.04 -16.52 -5.15
CA TYR A 64 2.71 -17.64 -6.05
C TYR A 64 1.63 -18.60 -5.53
N PRO A 65 1.55 -18.94 -4.23
CA PRO A 65 0.48 -19.78 -3.73
C PRO A 65 -0.93 -19.21 -3.99
N PHE A 66 -1.11 -17.89 -3.85
CA PHE A 66 -2.39 -17.24 -4.14
C PHE A 66 -2.75 -17.29 -5.62
N ILE A 67 -1.75 -17.13 -6.50
CA ILE A 67 -1.93 -17.27 -7.95
C ILE A 67 -2.28 -18.72 -8.31
N PHE A 68 -1.58 -19.69 -7.72
CA PHE A 68 -1.83 -21.11 -7.95
C PHE A 68 -3.25 -21.52 -7.54
N ASP A 69 -3.72 -20.97 -6.43
CA ASP A 69 -5.06 -21.18 -5.91
C ASP A 69 -6.14 -20.38 -6.66
N ASN A 70 -5.78 -19.61 -7.70
CA ASN A 70 -6.67 -18.72 -8.47
C ASN A 70 -7.47 -17.76 -7.58
N VAL A 71 -6.84 -17.20 -6.55
CA VAL A 71 -7.44 -16.17 -5.71
C VAL A 71 -7.84 -14.98 -6.58
N ASN A 72 -9.08 -14.51 -6.42
CA ASN A 72 -9.59 -13.33 -7.09
C ASN A 72 -8.90 -12.08 -6.52
N PHE A 73 -8.21 -11.34 -7.39
CA PHE A 73 -7.55 -10.08 -7.04
C PHE A 73 -8.45 -8.84 -7.22
N ASN A 74 -9.70 -9.03 -7.63
CA ASN A 74 -10.69 -7.99 -7.89
C ASN A 74 -11.70 -7.98 -6.74
N PHE A 75 -11.29 -7.41 -5.61
CA PHE A 75 -12.07 -7.31 -4.38
C PHE A 75 -11.83 -5.97 -3.68
N SER A 76 -12.83 -5.48 -2.94
CA SER A 76 -12.71 -4.30 -2.08
C SER A 76 -11.90 -4.63 -0.82
N VAL A 77 -11.23 -3.63 -0.26
CA VAL A 77 -10.42 -3.79 0.95
C VAL A 77 -11.09 -3.02 2.10
N ASP A 78 -11.08 -3.61 3.30
CA ASP A 78 -11.59 -3.00 4.52
C ASP A 78 -10.62 -1.91 5.03
N ASP A 79 -10.57 -0.72 4.41
CA ASP A 79 -9.89 0.47 4.94
C ASP A 79 -10.17 1.72 4.06
N TRP A 80 -9.38 2.78 4.20
CA TRP A 80 -9.37 3.98 3.34
C TRP A 80 -8.96 3.75 1.87
N VAL A 81 -8.66 2.50 1.46
CA VAL A 81 -8.32 2.14 0.07
C VAL A 81 -9.45 1.31 -0.56
N PRO A 82 -9.92 1.65 -1.77
CA PRO A 82 -11.15 1.07 -2.31
C PRO A 82 -11.01 -0.40 -2.75
N ASN A 83 -9.83 -0.81 -3.21
CA ASN A 83 -9.62 -2.14 -3.77
C ASN A 83 -8.17 -2.62 -3.63
N PHE A 84 -7.93 -3.89 -3.96
CA PHE A 84 -6.61 -4.52 -3.84
C PHE A 84 -5.48 -3.81 -4.60
N LEU A 85 -5.74 -3.30 -5.82
CA LEU A 85 -4.72 -2.54 -6.56
C LEU A 85 -4.42 -1.18 -5.91
N SER A 86 -5.43 -0.57 -5.28
CA SER A 86 -5.28 0.67 -4.51
C SER A 86 -4.45 0.46 -3.25
N LEU A 87 -4.61 -0.68 -2.58
CA LEU A 87 -3.73 -1.08 -1.48
C LEU A 87 -2.27 -1.18 -1.92
N ILE A 88 -2.01 -1.72 -3.11
CA ILE A 88 -0.65 -1.79 -3.66
C ILE A 88 -0.11 -0.37 -3.93
N ILE A 89 -0.93 0.53 -4.48
CA ILE A 89 -0.52 1.94 -4.69
C ILE A 89 -0.15 2.60 -3.37
N ASP A 90 -0.91 2.34 -2.30
CA ASP A 90 -0.64 2.91 -0.99
C ASP A 90 0.64 2.38 -0.36
N LYS A 91 0.70 1.07 -0.12
CA LYS A 91 1.75 0.42 0.69
C LYS A 91 3.01 0.10 -0.11
N ALA A 92 2.89 0.02 -1.42
CA ALA A 92 3.95 -0.47 -2.30
C ALA A 92 3.90 0.25 -3.66
N PRO A 93 4.15 1.58 -3.73
CA PRO A 93 4.04 2.40 -4.95
C PRO A 93 5.12 2.08 -6.02
N TYR A 94 5.61 0.85 -6.06
CA TYR A 94 6.57 0.32 -7.00
C TYR A 94 5.85 -0.35 -8.16
N LYS A 95 6.16 0.13 -9.38
CA LYS A 95 5.62 -0.40 -10.65
C LYS A 95 5.72 -1.92 -10.77
N ASN A 96 6.75 -2.53 -10.18
CA ASN A 96 7.01 -3.96 -10.30
C ASN A 96 5.95 -4.83 -9.64
N LEU A 97 5.47 -4.45 -8.45
CA LEU A 97 4.45 -5.22 -7.76
C LEU A 97 3.08 -5.01 -8.39
N PHE A 98 2.75 -3.75 -8.68
CA PHE A 98 1.53 -3.39 -9.39
C PHE A 98 1.41 -4.14 -10.73
N HIS A 99 2.43 -4.02 -11.58
CA HIS A 99 2.47 -4.71 -12.87
C HIS A 99 2.45 -6.23 -12.73
N PHE A 100 3.05 -6.78 -11.66
CA PHE A 100 2.99 -8.22 -11.40
C PHE A 100 1.55 -8.70 -11.20
N PHE A 101 0.76 -8.02 -10.37
CA PHE A 101 -0.63 -8.44 -10.13
C PHE A 101 -1.55 -8.20 -11.32
N ILE A 102 -1.35 -7.11 -12.09
CA ILE A 102 -2.04 -6.93 -13.38
C ILE A 102 -1.81 -8.12 -14.31
N ARG A 103 -0.55 -8.54 -14.47
CA ARG A 103 -0.20 -9.73 -15.29
C ARG A 103 -0.76 -11.04 -14.74
N LYS A 104 -1.28 -11.05 -13.53
CA LYS A 104 -1.87 -12.21 -12.85
C LYS A 104 -3.39 -12.13 -12.72
N GLY A 105 -4.03 -11.15 -13.36
CA GLY A 105 -5.48 -11.08 -13.49
C GLY A 105 -6.16 -10.06 -12.57
N ALA A 106 -5.40 -9.22 -11.86
CA ALA A 106 -5.97 -8.02 -11.26
C ALA A 106 -6.43 -7.06 -12.37
N ASP A 107 -7.67 -6.65 -12.32
CA ASP A 107 -8.30 -5.74 -13.27
C ASP A 107 -8.01 -4.30 -12.86
N ILE A 108 -7.33 -3.59 -13.75
CA ILE A 108 -6.96 -2.18 -13.57
C ILE A 108 -8.19 -1.26 -13.41
N ASN A 109 -9.33 -1.69 -13.93
CA ASN A 109 -10.60 -0.96 -13.92
C ASN A 109 -11.60 -1.53 -12.91
N TYR A 110 -11.16 -2.42 -12.01
CA TYR A 110 -12.01 -2.88 -10.93
C TYR A 110 -12.45 -1.70 -10.05
N VAL A 111 -13.75 -1.60 -9.84
CA VAL A 111 -14.38 -0.59 -8.99
C VAL A 111 -14.56 -1.19 -7.61
N GLY A 112 -13.89 -0.61 -6.61
CA GLY A 112 -14.07 -0.97 -5.22
C GLY A 112 -15.13 -0.12 -4.54
N ASP A 113 -15.76 -0.66 -3.50
CA ASP A 113 -16.68 0.08 -2.62
C ASP A 113 -15.97 0.39 -1.29
N LEU A 114 -15.67 1.67 -1.06
CA LEU A 114 -15.01 2.15 0.17
C LEU A 114 -15.83 1.87 1.43
N TYR A 115 -17.14 1.66 1.28
CA TYR A 115 -18.08 1.51 2.37
C TYR A 115 -18.80 0.17 2.31
N GLU A 116 -18.23 -0.86 1.63
CA GLU A 116 -18.84 -2.18 1.48
C GLU A 116 -19.32 -2.77 2.81
N ASN A 117 -18.56 -2.50 3.89
CA ASN A 117 -18.82 -2.99 5.24
C ASN A 117 -19.15 -1.87 6.25
N ASP A 118 -19.33 -0.62 5.83
CA ASP A 118 -19.59 0.53 6.72
C ASP A 118 -20.55 1.57 6.12
N GLU A 119 -21.77 1.12 5.84
CA GLU A 119 -22.85 1.96 5.29
C GLU A 119 -23.25 3.09 6.24
N TYR A 120 -23.13 2.89 7.56
CA TYR A 120 -23.42 3.91 8.56
C TYR A 120 -22.47 5.10 8.47
N THR A 121 -21.16 4.84 8.32
CA THR A 121 -20.19 5.92 8.11
C THR A 121 -20.45 6.65 6.81
N TYR A 122 -20.80 5.93 5.73
CA TYR A 122 -21.15 6.56 4.45
C TYR A 122 -22.30 7.57 4.58
N GLU A 123 -23.42 7.15 5.19
CA GLU A 123 -24.59 8.02 5.39
C GLU A 123 -24.23 9.27 6.19
N LYS A 124 -23.47 9.11 7.28
CA LYS A 124 -23.06 10.22 8.14
C LYS A 124 -22.14 11.20 7.41
N GLU A 125 -21.21 10.70 6.61
CA GLU A 125 -20.31 11.56 5.86
C GLU A 125 -21.05 12.29 4.73
N GLN A 126 -22.01 11.67 4.06
CA GLN A 126 -22.86 12.37 3.07
C GLN A 126 -23.61 13.57 3.66
N GLU A 127 -24.05 13.49 4.91
CA GLU A 127 -24.74 14.60 5.59
C GLU A 127 -23.79 15.73 6.02
N SER A 128 -22.50 15.43 6.16
CA SER A 128 -21.52 16.34 6.78
C SER A 128 -20.73 17.19 5.78
N TYR A 129 -20.59 16.74 4.54
CA TYR A 129 -19.78 17.42 3.52
C TYR A 129 -20.64 18.10 2.46
N GLU A 130 -20.29 19.34 2.09
CA GLU A 130 -20.93 20.05 0.97
C GLU A 130 -20.64 19.41 -0.40
N VAL A 131 -19.60 18.57 -0.48
CA VAL A 131 -19.17 17.87 -1.69
C VAL A 131 -19.48 16.38 -1.57
N PRO A 132 -20.10 15.74 -2.57
CA PRO A 132 -20.41 14.32 -2.54
C PRO A 132 -19.15 13.48 -2.37
N ILE A 133 -19.13 12.60 -1.38
CA ILE A 133 -18.05 11.63 -1.21
C ILE A 133 -18.25 10.48 -2.18
N SER A 134 -17.18 10.14 -2.91
CA SER A 134 -17.20 9.00 -3.81
C SER A 134 -17.24 7.71 -3.00
N ARG A 135 -18.31 6.93 -3.16
CA ARG A 135 -18.43 5.58 -2.60
C ARG A 135 -17.58 4.57 -3.37
N PHE A 136 -17.51 4.76 -4.68
CA PHE A 136 -16.94 3.83 -5.62
C PHE A 136 -15.73 4.45 -6.28
N GLU A 137 -14.60 3.74 -6.26
CA GLU A 137 -13.33 4.25 -6.78
C GLU A 137 -12.55 3.12 -7.47
N THR A 138 -11.92 3.44 -8.60
CA THR A 138 -10.91 2.58 -9.21
C THR A 138 -9.53 2.87 -8.61
N CYS A 139 -8.53 2.07 -9.00
CA CYS A 139 -7.15 2.36 -8.62
C CYS A 139 -6.61 3.68 -9.22
N LEU A 140 -7.21 4.18 -10.32
CA LEU A 140 -6.85 5.48 -10.91
C LEU A 140 -7.44 6.64 -10.12
N ASP A 141 -8.68 6.52 -9.63
CA ASP A 141 -9.29 7.52 -8.73
C ASP A 141 -8.44 7.65 -7.46
N PHE A 142 -8.07 6.52 -6.89
CA PHE A 142 -7.27 6.47 -5.67
C PHE A 142 -5.88 7.10 -5.83
N VAL A 143 -5.13 6.77 -6.90
CA VAL A 143 -3.80 7.37 -7.10
C VAL A 143 -3.88 8.89 -7.33
N GLN A 144 -4.97 9.37 -7.94
CA GLN A 144 -5.22 10.80 -8.10
C GLN A 144 -5.45 11.46 -6.74
N LYS A 145 -6.32 10.88 -5.90
CA LYS A 145 -6.59 11.35 -4.53
C LYS A 145 -5.33 11.39 -3.67
N LYS A 146 -4.49 10.34 -3.75
CA LYS A 146 -3.18 10.31 -3.07
C LYS A 146 -2.25 11.42 -3.56
N LEU A 147 -2.22 11.67 -4.87
CA LEU A 147 -1.41 12.74 -5.46
C LEU A 147 -1.89 14.13 -5.00
N ASP A 148 -3.20 14.36 -4.99
CA ASP A 148 -3.79 15.63 -4.53
C ASP A 148 -3.48 15.88 -3.06
N TYR A 149 -3.55 14.84 -2.22
CA TYR A 149 -3.13 14.92 -0.82
C TYR A 149 -1.66 15.32 -0.70
N LEU A 150 -0.76 14.60 -1.38
CA LEU A 150 0.68 14.91 -1.35
C LEU A 150 0.94 16.34 -1.80
N MET A 151 0.33 16.79 -2.90
CA MET A 151 0.52 18.14 -3.45
C MET A 151 -0.09 19.25 -2.58
N SER A 152 -1.04 18.93 -1.69
CA SER A 152 -1.66 19.88 -0.77
C SER A 152 -0.83 20.14 0.49
N GLU A 153 0.10 19.23 0.83
CA GLU A 153 1.03 19.44 1.94
C GLU A 153 2.15 20.38 1.51
N ASP A 154 2.21 21.57 2.11
CA ASP A 154 3.36 22.46 1.99
C ASP A 154 4.57 21.78 2.67
N CYS A 155 5.45 21.17 1.87
CA CYS A 155 6.73 20.66 2.36
C CYS A 155 7.65 21.86 2.69
N VAL A 156 7.55 22.38 3.90
CA VAL A 156 8.43 23.46 4.38
C VAL A 156 9.80 22.86 4.68
N TYR A 157 10.84 23.36 4.00
CA TYR A 157 12.21 23.03 4.36
C TYR A 157 12.50 23.53 5.78
N GLY A 158 12.52 22.62 6.74
CA GLY A 158 12.87 22.94 8.11
C GLY A 158 14.33 23.40 8.21
N GLU A 159 14.57 24.53 8.86
CA GLU A 159 15.90 25.02 9.27
C GLU A 159 16.43 24.19 10.48
N GLY A 160 16.16 22.88 10.51
CA GLY A 160 16.50 21.98 11.59
C GLY A 160 17.99 21.63 11.62
N GLU A 161 18.86 22.64 11.70
CA GLU A 161 20.28 22.45 11.96
C GLU A 161 20.47 22.09 13.43
N THR A 162 20.96 20.87 13.69
CA THR A 162 21.56 20.55 14.99
C THR A 162 23.06 20.52 14.84
N SER A 163 23.74 21.49 15.47
CA SER A 163 25.20 21.58 15.47
C SER A 163 25.76 21.08 16.80
N ASN A 164 26.54 20.00 16.77
CA ASN A 164 27.38 19.62 17.90
C ASN A 164 28.78 20.18 17.69
N VAL A 165 29.23 21.04 18.61
CA VAL A 165 30.55 21.66 18.57
C VAL A 165 31.41 21.04 19.68
N VAL A 166 32.54 20.43 19.31
CA VAL A 166 33.53 19.93 20.26
C VAL A 166 34.66 20.94 20.34
N ARG A 167 35.02 21.35 21.56
CA ARG A 167 36.09 22.31 21.86
C ARG A 167 37.22 21.67 22.65
N ASP A 168 38.44 22.15 22.48
CA ASP A 168 39.60 21.73 23.25
C ASP A 168 39.68 22.43 24.62
N GLU A 169 40.70 22.10 25.40
CA GLU A 169 40.99 22.67 26.72
C GLU A 169 41.34 24.18 26.70
N ASN A 170 41.60 24.76 25.53
CA ASN A 170 41.82 26.19 25.31
C ASN A 170 40.62 26.86 24.62
N ASP A 171 39.45 26.22 24.65
CA ASP A 171 38.20 26.68 24.05
C ASP A 171 38.25 26.86 22.51
N LYS A 172 39.22 26.23 21.83
CA LYS A 172 39.26 26.18 20.36
C LYS A 172 38.35 25.08 19.84
N ILE A 173 37.55 25.41 18.82
CA ILE A 173 36.73 24.44 18.10
C ILE A 173 37.63 23.44 17.38
N ILE A 174 37.48 22.15 17.70
CA ILE A 174 38.24 21.05 17.10
C ILE A 174 37.39 20.16 16.20
N SER A 175 36.06 20.18 16.35
CA SER A 175 35.13 19.50 15.44
C SER A 175 33.76 20.14 15.46
N THR A 176 33.06 20.11 14.33
CA THR A 176 31.65 20.50 14.22
C THR A 176 30.93 19.45 13.38
N THR A 177 29.88 18.85 13.95
CA THR A 177 28.98 17.95 13.24
C THR A 177 27.65 18.64 13.06
N ILE A 178 27.21 18.79 11.81
CA ILE A 178 25.89 19.32 11.45
C ILE A 178 25.03 18.13 11.03
N THR A 179 23.90 17.92 11.70
CA THR A 179 22.93 16.89 11.33
C THR A 179 21.66 17.57 10.84
N PHE A 180 21.27 17.30 9.59
CA PHE A 180 20.01 17.75 9.01
C PHE A 180 18.94 16.72 9.31
N LYS A 181 18.10 16.98 10.31
CA LYS A 181 17.07 16.03 10.74
C LYS A 181 15.91 15.95 9.73
N ASP A 182 15.64 17.05 9.03
CA ASP A 182 14.45 17.20 8.19
C ASP A 182 14.68 16.77 6.73
N VAL A 183 15.94 16.55 6.32
CA VAL A 183 16.28 16.18 4.92
C VAL A 183 15.83 14.76 4.58
N SER A 184 15.92 13.81 5.53
CA SER A 184 15.52 12.42 5.26
C SER A 184 14.01 12.28 5.07
N GLU A 185 13.21 13.02 5.84
CA GLU A 185 11.74 13.01 5.74
C GLU A 185 11.29 13.70 4.43
N GLN A 186 11.97 14.78 4.03
CA GLN A 186 11.74 15.46 2.75
C GLN A 186 12.11 14.60 1.55
N ASP A 187 13.23 13.87 1.62
CA ASP A 187 13.64 12.94 0.56
C ASP A 187 12.62 11.80 0.41
N GLU A 188 12.06 11.32 1.51
CA GLU A 188 11.01 10.30 1.51
C GLU A 188 9.72 10.83 0.87
N TYR A 189 9.27 12.03 1.27
CA TYR A 189 8.11 12.71 0.68
C TYR A 189 8.27 12.92 -0.84
N HIS A 190 9.39 13.51 -1.29
CA HIS A 190 9.63 13.72 -2.71
C HIS A 190 9.74 12.41 -3.49
N SER A 191 10.33 11.38 -2.87
CA SER A 191 10.40 10.04 -3.45
C SER A 191 9.00 9.46 -3.65
N ASP A 192 8.10 9.59 -2.66
CA ASP A 192 6.71 9.11 -2.78
C ASP A 192 5.91 9.90 -3.83
N LEU A 193 6.08 11.23 -3.88
CA LEU A 193 5.46 12.07 -4.91
C LEU A 193 5.88 11.65 -6.32
N ILE A 194 7.18 11.53 -6.57
CA ILE A 194 7.71 11.11 -7.88
C ILE A 194 7.25 9.70 -8.24
N LYS A 195 7.23 8.77 -7.29
CA LYS A 195 6.75 7.40 -7.52
C LYS A 195 5.27 7.39 -7.86
N THR A 196 4.46 8.15 -7.12
CA THR A 196 3.01 8.26 -7.33
C THR A 196 2.67 8.84 -8.70
N ILE A 197 3.33 9.93 -9.12
CA ILE A 197 3.18 10.50 -10.47
C ILE A 197 3.51 9.45 -11.54
N ARG A 198 4.67 8.80 -11.41
CA ARG A 198 5.09 7.78 -12.37
C ARG A 198 4.16 6.57 -12.41
N LEU A 199 3.55 6.22 -11.29
CA LEU A 199 2.60 5.10 -11.18
C LEU A 199 1.26 5.48 -11.82
N LYS A 200 0.76 6.70 -11.59
CA LYS A 200 -0.42 7.25 -12.28
C LYS A 200 -0.26 7.19 -13.80
N ASP A 201 0.84 7.72 -14.34
CA ASP A 201 1.12 7.68 -15.78
C ASP A 201 1.16 6.24 -16.32
N PHE A 202 1.70 5.32 -15.52
CA PHE A 202 1.75 3.90 -15.87
C PHE A 202 0.35 3.27 -15.90
N ILE A 203 -0.50 3.55 -14.91
CA ILE A 203 -1.89 3.08 -14.85
C ILE A 203 -2.66 3.56 -16.09
N ILE A 204 -2.55 4.85 -16.43
CA ILE A 204 -3.17 5.43 -17.63
C ILE A 204 -2.65 4.73 -18.89
N SER A 205 -1.34 4.48 -18.99
CA SER A 205 -0.74 3.80 -20.15
C SER A 205 -1.22 2.35 -20.34
N LEU A 206 -1.69 1.71 -19.26
CA LEU A 206 -2.27 0.37 -19.28
C LEU A 206 -3.78 0.38 -19.57
N GLY A 207 -4.39 1.56 -19.77
CA GLY A 207 -5.82 1.71 -20.02
C GLY A 207 -6.67 1.79 -18.75
N GLY A 208 -6.08 2.16 -17.62
CA GLY A 208 -6.81 2.48 -16.40
C GLY A 208 -7.73 3.68 -16.62
N LYS A 209 -8.93 3.60 -16.04
CA LYS A 209 -10.00 4.60 -16.13
C LYS A 209 -10.51 4.97 -14.75
N THR A 210 -11.01 6.18 -14.60
CA THR A 210 -11.75 6.60 -13.41
C THR A 210 -13.12 5.94 -13.38
N TYR A 211 -13.75 5.88 -12.21
CA TYR A 211 -15.10 5.37 -12.06
C TYR A 211 -16.11 6.13 -12.93
N GLU A 212 -15.98 7.46 -13.03
CA GLU A 212 -16.84 8.29 -13.87
C GLU A 212 -16.66 8.00 -15.36
N GLU A 213 -15.43 7.73 -15.82
CA GLU A 213 -15.18 7.31 -17.20
C GLU A 213 -15.81 5.94 -17.52
N LEU A 214 -15.88 5.04 -16.53
CA LEU A 214 -16.50 3.72 -16.69
C LEU A 214 -18.02 3.78 -16.74
N LYS A 215 -18.66 4.71 -16.00
CA LYS A 215 -20.12 4.92 -16.07
C LYS A 215 -20.60 5.41 -17.43
N CYS A 216 -19.73 6.10 -18.17
CA CYS A 216 -20.06 6.70 -19.46
C CYS A 216 -19.94 5.73 -20.66
N LEU A 217 -19.72 4.43 -20.42
CA LEU A 217 -19.57 3.37 -21.42
C LEU A 217 -20.80 2.45 -21.46
#